data_AF-A0A970UJK0-F1
#
_entry.id   AF-A0A970UJK0-F1
#
_cell.length_a   1.000
_cell.length_b   1.000
_cell.length_c   1.000
_cell.angle_alpha   90.00
_cell.angle_beta   90.00
_cell.angle_gamma   90.00
#
_symmetry.space_group_name_H-M   'P 1'
#
loop_
_entity.id
_entity.type
_entity.pdbx_description
1 polymer ?
#
loop_
_entity_poly.entity_id
_entity_poly.type
_entity_poly.pdbx_seq_one_letter_code
_entity_poly.pdbx_strand_id
1 'polypeptide(L)'
;MSTSIDVVSETGDRFKRLVPPALRYTDYCIINEIEAEAVTDIPLRSSDRRLLVHNMHLALTKLKDMGVSTWAVIHAPEGGFGLDEHDRYVQELSFELPKGYVKGKVGAGDAFCAGVLLAAHNNLDLAQALHYGNASGVCSLGQTGATENLRPLHEVIELYSQLEKSNPQ
;
A
#
# COMPACT_ATOMS: atom_id res chain seq x y z
N MET A 1 -20.72 -7.70 -4.69
CA MET A 1 -20.38 -6.86 -3.52
C MET A 1 -19.00 -7.30 -3.07
N SER A 2 -18.09 -6.36 -2.84
CA SER A 2 -16.72 -6.66 -2.42
C SER A 2 -16.39 -5.91 -1.14
N THR A 3 -15.55 -6.50 -0.30
CA THR A 3 -15.17 -5.99 1.02
C THR A 3 -13.69 -5.64 1.05
N SER A 4 -13.38 -4.40 1.42
CA SER A 4 -12.01 -3.97 1.71
C SER A 4 -11.80 -3.84 3.20
N ILE A 5 -10.66 -4.29 3.70
CA ILE A 5 -10.18 -3.99 5.05
C ILE A 5 -8.88 -3.19 4.95
N ASP A 6 -8.90 -2.06 5.64
CA ASP A 6 -7.72 -1.33 6.07
C ASP A 6 -7.56 -1.54 7.57
N VAL A 7 -6.34 -1.72 8.02
CA VAL A 7 -6.02 -2.13 9.38
C VAL A 7 -5.33 -0.96 10.07
N VAL A 8 -6.04 -0.24 10.92
CA VAL A 8 -5.44 0.90 11.64
C VAL A 8 -4.52 0.40 12.75
N SER A 9 -3.25 0.79 12.71
CA SER A 9 -2.26 0.57 13.77
C SER A 9 -2.79 0.89 15.19
N GLU A 10 -2.76 -0.11 16.08
CA GLU A 10 -3.08 -0.02 17.52
C GLU A 10 -1.86 -0.55 18.31
N THR A 11 -1.67 -0.11 19.55
CA THR A 11 -0.65 -0.67 20.44
C THR A 11 -1.18 -1.91 21.16
N GLY A 12 -0.73 -3.12 20.79
CA GLY A 12 -0.94 -4.36 21.57
C GLY A 12 -1.11 -5.65 20.76
N ASP A 13 -1.27 -6.78 21.46
CA ASP A 13 -1.40 -8.14 20.87
C ASP A 13 -2.76 -8.43 20.20
N ARG A 14 -3.65 -7.44 20.08
CA ARG A 14 -5.00 -7.63 19.54
C ARG A 14 -5.01 -7.95 18.04
N PHE A 15 -4.01 -7.49 17.28
CA PHE A 15 -3.90 -7.75 15.84
C PHE A 15 -3.96 -9.23 15.51
N LYS A 16 -3.12 -10.02 16.18
CA LYS A 16 -3.01 -11.47 15.96
C LYS A 16 -4.31 -12.22 16.28
N ARG A 17 -5.14 -11.67 17.16
CA ARG A 17 -6.40 -12.29 17.56
C ARG A 17 -7.58 -11.88 16.68
N LEU A 18 -7.62 -10.63 16.21
CA LEU A 18 -8.79 -10.06 15.55
C LEU A 18 -8.69 -10.01 14.03
N VAL A 19 -7.49 -9.81 13.48
CA VAL A 19 -7.29 -9.68 12.04
C VAL A 19 -7.50 -11.01 11.30
N PRO A 20 -6.89 -12.14 11.69
CA PRO A 20 -7.02 -13.37 10.92
C PRO A 20 -8.47 -13.88 10.74
N PRO A 21 -9.37 -13.80 11.75
CA PRO A 21 -10.78 -14.13 11.54
C PRO A 21 -11.50 -13.19 10.55
N ALA A 22 -11.13 -11.90 10.51
CA ALA A 22 -11.74 -10.92 9.62
C ALA A 22 -11.26 -11.08 8.16
N LEU A 23 -10.00 -11.48 7.97
CA LEU A 23 -9.41 -11.66 6.63
C LEU A 23 -10.15 -12.70 5.79
N ARG A 24 -10.78 -13.71 6.42
CA ARG A 24 -11.63 -14.71 5.73
C ARG A 24 -12.83 -14.15 4.96
N TYR A 25 -13.21 -12.90 5.25
CA TYR A 25 -14.32 -12.21 4.62
C TYR A 25 -13.86 -10.96 3.87
N THR A 26 -12.57 -10.88 3.54
CA THR A 26 -11.92 -9.71 2.95
C THR A 26 -11.48 -10.02 1.53
N ASP A 27 -11.95 -9.22 0.57
CA ASP A 27 -11.48 -9.29 -0.81
C ASP A 27 -10.17 -8.54 -0.99
N TYR A 28 -10.08 -7.34 -0.43
CA TYR A 28 -8.91 -6.48 -0.54
C TYR A 28 -8.35 -6.18 0.86
N CYS A 29 -7.14 -6.63 1.14
CA CYS A 29 -6.40 -6.27 2.35
C CYS A 29 -5.25 -5.36 1.93
N ILE A 30 -5.32 -4.08 2.32
CA ILE A 30 -4.34 -3.05 1.96
C ILE A 30 -3.83 -2.47 3.26
N ILE A 31 -2.58 -2.73 3.61
CA ILE A 31 -1.97 -2.35 4.90
C ILE A 31 -0.53 -1.88 4.71
N ASN A 32 0.05 -1.18 5.69
CA ASN A 32 1.45 -0.80 5.62
C ASN A 32 2.39 -1.94 6.07
N GLU A 33 3.71 -1.74 5.90
CA GLU A 33 4.69 -2.77 6.24
C GLU A 33 4.79 -3.06 7.75
N ILE A 34 4.45 -2.10 8.61
CA ILE A 34 4.50 -2.27 10.07
C ILE A 34 3.30 -3.12 10.53
N GLU A 35 2.11 -2.85 9.99
CA GLU A 35 0.90 -3.64 10.22
C GLU A 35 1.04 -5.05 9.67
N ALA A 36 1.60 -5.20 8.47
CA ALA A 36 1.85 -6.50 7.87
C ALA A 36 2.84 -7.32 8.69
N GLU A 37 3.93 -6.72 9.17
CA GLU A 37 4.87 -7.39 10.08
C GLU A 37 4.18 -7.84 11.37
N ALA A 38 3.35 -6.98 11.98
CA ALA A 38 2.61 -7.29 13.20
C ALA A 38 1.56 -8.41 13.02
N VAL A 39 0.90 -8.47 11.86
CA VAL A 39 -0.10 -9.51 11.55
C VAL A 39 0.57 -10.83 11.19
N THR A 40 1.64 -10.79 10.40
CA THR A 40 2.27 -11.98 9.82
C THR A 40 3.41 -12.55 10.65
N ASP A 41 3.96 -11.82 11.64
CA ASP A 41 5.21 -12.18 12.33
C ASP A 41 6.41 -12.38 11.37
N ILE A 42 6.35 -11.79 10.17
CA ILE A 42 7.44 -11.81 9.18
C ILE A 42 8.11 -10.44 9.19
N PRO A 43 9.41 -10.34 9.54
CA PRO A 43 10.11 -9.06 9.54
C PRO A 43 10.12 -8.41 8.16
N LEU A 44 9.63 -7.19 8.04
CA LEU A 44 9.65 -6.39 6.82
C LEU A 44 10.63 -5.22 6.91
N ARG A 45 11.10 -4.88 8.11
CA ARG A 45 12.19 -3.92 8.33
C ARG A 45 13.36 -4.59 9.07
N SER A 46 14.58 -4.31 8.64
CA SER A 46 15.79 -4.66 9.40
C SER A 46 15.98 -3.73 10.61
N SER A 47 16.96 -4.05 11.46
CA SER A 47 17.34 -3.22 12.62
C SER A 47 17.78 -1.80 12.25
N ASP A 48 18.31 -1.59 11.05
CA ASP A 48 18.65 -0.28 10.47
C ASP A 48 17.49 0.36 9.69
N ARG A 49 16.27 -0.17 9.85
CA ARG A 49 15.02 0.29 9.21
C ARG A 49 14.99 0.18 7.68
N ARG A 50 15.87 -0.60 7.06
CA ARG A 50 15.80 -0.85 5.62
C ARG A 50 14.68 -1.84 5.30
N LEU A 51 14.00 -1.63 4.19
CA LEU A 51 12.94 -2.53 3.74
C LEU A 51 13.53 -3.88 3.31
N LEU A 52 13.00 -4.97 3.84
CA LEU A 52 13.38 -6.34 3.52
C LEU A 52 12.49 -6.88 2.38
N VAL A 53 12.72 -6.39 1.16
CA VAL A 53 11.89 -6.72 -0.02
C VAL A 53 11.74 -8.23 -0.25
N HIS A 54 12.78 -9.01 0.05
CA HIS A 54 12.74 -10.48 -0.10
C HIS A 54 11.71 -11.17 0.81
N ASN A 55 11.31 -10.54 1.92
CA ASN A 55 10.28 -11.05 2.83
C ASN A 55 8.86 -10.66 2.41
N MET A 56 8.72 -9.73 1.46
CA MET A 56 7.42 -9.18 1.07
C MET A 56 6.50 -10.24 0.48
N HIS A 57 7.02 -11.09 -0.40
CA HIS A 57 6.27 -12.21 -0.97
C HIS A 57 5.77 -13.16 0.13
N LEU A 58 6.60 -13.46 1.14
CA LEU A 58 6.23 -14.34 2.25
C LEU A 58 5.13 -13.72 3.12
N ALA A 59 5.22 -12.43 3.43
CA ALA A 59 4.20 -11.71 4.20
C ALA A 59 2.87 -11.67 3.44
N LEU A 60 2.88 -11.34 2.15
CA LEU A 60 1.68 -11.34 1.31
C LEU A 60 1.05 -12.74 1.22
N THR A 61 1.87 -13.78 1.04
CA THR A 61 1.39 -15.17 1.00
C THR A 61 0.69 -15.52 2.31
N LYS A 62 1.27 -15.13 3.46
CA LYS A 62 0.67 -15.36 4.77
C LYS A 62 -0.66 -14.60 4.96
N LEU A 63 -0.81 -13.41 4.39
CA LEU A 63 -2.10 -12.69 4.38
C LEU A 63 -3.14 -13.42 3.53
N LYS A 64 -2.75 -13.94 2.35
CA LYS A 64 -3.61 -14.79 1.50
C LYS A 64 -4.04 -16.07 2.25
N ASP A 65 -3.11 -16.75 2.92
CA ASP A 65 -3.39 -17.94 3.74
C ASP A 65 -4.34 -17.67 4.91
N MET A 66 -4.39 -16.43 5.42
CA MET A 66 -5.34 -16.01 6.44
C MET A 66 -6.76 -15.79 5.89
N GLY A 67 -6.94 -15.75 4.56
CA GLY A 67 -8.25 -15.81 3.91
C GLY A 67 -8.56 -14.66 2.95
N VAL A 68 -7.59 -13.79 2.63
CA VAL A 68 -7.80 -12.70 1.66
C VAL A 68 -8.06 -13.27 0.27
N SER A 69 -9.27 -13.09 -0.27
CA SER A 69 -9.71 -13.75 -1.50
C SER A 69 -9.11 -13.13 -2.75
N THR A 70 -9.07 -11.81 -2.86
CA THR A 70 -8.67 -11.10 -4.08
C THR A 70 -7.25 -10.56 -3.95
N TRP A 71 -7.04 -9.36 -3.40
CA TRP A 71 -5.71 -8.77 -3.31
C TRP A 71 -5.23 -8.62 -1.87
N ALA A 72 -4.03 -9.14 -1.60
CA ALA A 72 -3.23 -8.70 -0.47
C ALA A 72 -2.24 -7.66 -0.97
N VAL A 73 -2.17 -6.50 -0.33
CA VAL A 73 -1.32 -5.38 -0.71
C VAL A 73 -0.62 -4.84 0.52
N ILE A 74 0.69 -4.69 0.42
CA ILE A 74 1.54 -4.05 1.42
C ILE A 74 2.15 -2.81 0.78
N HIS A 75 2.06 -1.67 1.44
CA HIS A 75 2.71 -0.43 1.00
C HIS A 75 3.76 0.05 2.00
N ALA A 76 4.79 0.71 1.47
CA ALA A 76 5.87 1.33 2.22
C ALA A 76 6.32 2.61 1.48
N PRO A 77 7.12 3.50 2.10
CA PRO A 77 7.71 4.64 1.39
C PRO A 77 8.47 4.26 0.10
N GLU A 78 9.04 3.06 0.06
CA GLU A 78 9.79 2.52 -1.07
C GLU A 78 8.92 1.93 -2.19
N GLY A 79 7.59 1.81 -2.01
CA GLY A 79 6.69 1.33 -3.05
C GLY A 79 5.52 0.49 -2.53
N GLY A 80 4.75 -0.04 -3.49
CA GLY A 80 3.64 -0.95 -3.27
C GLY A 80 3.97 -2.36 -3.75
N PHE A 81 3.47 -3.36 -3.03
CA PHE A 81 3.69 -4.77 -3.29
C PHE A 81 2.39 -5.54 -3.10
N GLY A 82 2.09 -6.52 -3.94
CA GLY A 82 0.86 -7.27 -3.79
C GLY A 82 0.88 -8.68 -4.38
N LEU A 83 -0.08 -9.49 -3.94
CA LEU A 83 -0.47 -10.77 -4.52
C LEU A 83 -1.92 -10.70 -4.95
N ASP A 84 -2.21 -11.12 -6.17
CA ASP A 84 -3.56 -11.15 -6.71
C ASP A 84 -4.33 -12.45 -6.38
N GLU A 85 -5.54 -12.60 -6.90
CA GLU A 85 -6.42 -13.77 -6.70
C GLU A 85 -5.85 -15.06 -7.33
N HIS A 86 -4.82 -14.95 -8.15
CA HIS A 86 -4.11 -16.04 -8.81
C HIS A 86 -2.70 -16.24 -8.23
N ASP A 87 -2.44 -15.65 -7.05
CA ASP A 87 -1.15 -15.65 -6.37
C ASP A 87 0.00 -15.10 -7.25
N ARG A 88 -0.32 -14.20 -8.20
CA ARG A 88 0.69 -13.50 -8.98
C ARG A 88 1.21 -12.32 -8.18
N TYR A 89 2.53 -12.33 -7.98
CA TYR A 89 3.23 -11.24 -7.31
C TYR A 89 3.46 -10.06 -8.24
N VAL A 90 3.10 -8.87 -7.75
CA VAL A 90 3.33 -7.61 -8.43
C VAL A 90 3.99 -6.63 -7.46
N GLN A 91 4.93 -5.85 -7.96
CA GLN A 91 5.54 -4.76 -7.20
C GLN A 91 5.71 -3.53 -8.08
N GLU A 92 5.59 -2.37 -7.47
CA GLU A 92 5.93 -1.09 -8.07
C GLU A 92 6.71 -0.26 -7.06
N LEU A 93 8.01 -0.10 -7.34
CA LEU A 93 8.91 0.67 -6.49
C LEU A 93 8.65 2.17 -6.68
N SER A 94 8.70 2.90 -5.57
CA SER A 94 8.69 4.36 -5.57
C SER A 94 10.10 4.90 -5.88
N PHE A 95 10.22 6.22 -6.01
CA PHE A 95 11.48 6.91 -6.30
C PHE A 95 11.76 7.98 -5.24
N GLU A 96 13.00 8.47 -5.22
CA GLU A 96 13.36 9.57 -4.33
C GLU A 96 12.61 10.84 -4.71
N LEU A 97 11.84 11.38 -3.76
CA LEU A 97 11.12 12.63 -3.97
C LEU A 97 12.07 13.85 -3.84
N PRO A 98 11.83 14.93 -4.59
CA PRO A 98 12.63 16.14 -4.50
C PRO A 98 12.74 16.67 -3.07
N LYS A 99 13.90 17.24 -2.73
CA LYS A 99 14.12 17.85 -1.40
C LYS A 99 13.06 18.92 -1.12
N GLY A 100 12.41 18.82 0.04
CA GLY A 100 11.35 19.75 0.46
C GLY A 100 9.97 19.46 -0.14
N TYR A 101 9.81 18.39 -0.94
CA TYR A 101 8.51 17.97 -1.45
C TYR A 101 7.60 17.44 -0.34
N VAL A 102 8.14 16.59 0.54
CA VAL A 102 7.37 16.01 1.65
C VAL A 102 7.09 17.08 2.70
N LYS A 103 5.84 17.54 2.76
CA LYS A 103 5.37 18.53 3.75
C LYS A 103 4.62 17.90 4.92
N GLY A 104 4.04 16.73 4.71
CA GLY A 104 3.38 15.92 5.74
C GLY A 104 3.33 14.45 5.32
N LYS A 105 3.38 13.53 6.28
CA LYS A 105 3.26 12.07 6.03
C LYS A 105 1.87 11.52 6.37
N VAL A 106 1.03 12.35 7.01
CA VAL A 106 -0.30 11.97 7.46
C VAL A 106 -1.22 11.82 6.25
N GLY A 107 -1.94 10.70 6.16
CA GLY A 107 -2.87 10.41 5.06
C GLY A 107 -2.24 9.83 3.79
N ALA A 108 -0.92 9.60 3.76
CA ALA A 108 -0.27 8.96 2.60
C ALA A 108 -0.72 7.51 2.40
N GLY A 109 -0.88 6.74 3.49
CA GLY A 109 -1.45 5.39 3.46
C GLY A 109 -2.91 5.39 3.01
N ASP A 110 -3.73 6.28 3.56
CA ASP A 110 -5.14 6.43 3.17
C ASP A 110 -5.29 6.78 1.68
N ALA A 111 -4.45 7.69 1.18
CA ALA A 111 -4.42 8.05 -0.24
C ALA A 111 -3.98 6.88 -1.12
N PHE A 112 -2.98 6.11 -0.69
CA PHE A 112 -2.56 4.89 -1.37
C PHE A 112 -3.70 3.87 -1.43
N CYS A 113 -4.34 3.59 -0.29
CA CYS A 113 -5.48 2.68 -0.18
C CYS A 113 -6.64 3.11 -1.09
N ALA A 114 -6.98 4.40 -1.09
CA ALA A 114 -8.00 4.96 -1.98
C ALA A 114 -7.65 4.79 -3.47
N GLY A 115 -6.38 4.97 -3.84
CA GLY A 115 -5.89 4.75 -5.21
C GLY A 115 -6.06 3.30 -5.67
N VAL A 116 -5.67 2.34 -4.82
CA VAL A 116 -5.84 0.90 -5.09
C VAL A 116 -7.31 0.54 -5.23
N LEU A 117 -8.17 1.04 -4.33
CA LEU A 117 -9.61 0.76 -4.37
C LEU A 117 -10.31 1.40 -5.57
N LEU A 118 -9.84 2.57 -6.03
CA LEU A 118 -10.34 3.18 -7.26
C LEU A 118 -9.99 2.33 -8.48
N ALA A 119 -8.79 1.76 -8.54
CA ALA A 119 -8.42 0.83 -9.61
C ALA A 119 -9.26 -0.45 -9.57
N ALA A 120 -9.48 -1.02 -8.38
CA ALA A 120 -10.36 -2.18 -8.19
C ALA A 120 -11.80 -1.87 -8.64
N HIS A 121 -12.34 -0.71 -8.26
CA HIS A 121 -13.67 -0.25 -8.68
C HIS A 121 -13.81 -0.14 -10.20
N ASN A 122 -12.73 0.25 -10.88
CA ASN A 122 -12.67 0.37 -12.33
C ASN A 122 -12.32 -0.95 -13.04
N ASN A 123 -12.25 -2.08 -12.32
CA ASN A 123 -11.87 -3.41 -12.85
C ASN A 123 -10.49 -3.42 -13.52
N LEU A 124 -9.55 -2.64 -12.98
CA LEU A 124 -8.14 -2.67 -13.40
C LEU A 124 -7.40 -3.81 -12.71
N ASP A 125 -6.25 -4.19 -13.26
CA ASP A 125 -5.41 -5.21 -12.64
C ASP A 125 -4.60 -4.67 -11.44
N LEU A 126 -3.98 -5.58 -10.69
CA LEU A 126 -3.20 -5.24 -9.50
C LEU A 126 -2.02 -4.32 -9.82
N ALA A 127 -1.39 -4.44 -10.99
CA ALA A 127 -0.27 -3.57 -11.37
C ALA A 127 -0.75 -2.12 -11.53
N GLN A 128 -1.85 -1.92 -12.24
CA GLN A 128 -2.48 -0.61 -12.35
C GLN A 128 -2.96 -0.08 -11.00
N ALA A 129 -3.42 -0.96 -10.11
CA ALA A 129 -3.83 -0.58 -8.77
C ALA A 129 -2.66 -0.09 -7.90
N LEU A 130 -1.51 -0.78 -7.93
CA LEU A 130 -0.29 -0.30 -7.25
C LEU A 130 0.16 1.05 -7.80
N HIS A 131 0.05 1.27 -9.11
CA HIS A 131 0.37 2.55 -9.73
C HIS A 131 -0.52 3.68 -9.21
N TYR A 132 -1.83 3.44 -9.14
CA TYR A 132 -2.78 4.43 -8.62
C TYR A 132 -2.56 4.70 -7.14
N GLY A 133 -2.22 3.66 -6.37
CA GLY A 133 -1.85 3.78 -4.97
C GLY A 133 -0.60 4.64 -4.78
N ASN A 134 0.49 4.31 -5.47
CA ASN A 134 1.75 5.07 -5.41
C ASN A 134 1.55 6.53 -5.82
N ALA A 135 0.87 6.78 -6.94
CA ALA A 135 0.61 8.12 -7.43
C ALA A 135 -0.21 8.95 -6.43
N SER A 136 -1.27 8.37 -5.87
CA SER A 136 -2.11 9.01 -4.84
C SER A 136 -1.34 9.29 -3.55
N GLY A 137 -0.55 8.31 -3.08
CA GLY A 137 0.29 8.45 -1.90
C GLY A 137 1.36 9.53 -2.07
N VAL A 138 2.04 9.60 -3.22
CA VAL A 138 3.02 10.66 -3.50
C VAL A 138 2.35 12.02 -3.57
N CYS A 139 1.22 12.14 -4.25
CA CYS A 139 0.50 13.41 -4.38
C CYS A 139 0.08 13.99 -3.02
N SER A 140 -0.33 13.14 -2.07
CA SER A 140 -0.73 13.61 -0.73
C SER A 140 0.45 14.13 0.10
N LEU A 141 1.67 13.62 -0.12
CA LEU A 141 2.88 14.08 0.60
C LEU A 141 3.26 15.54 0.28
N GLY A 142 2.80 16.08 -0.85
CA GLY A 142 3.14 17.43 -1.34
C GLY A 142 2.51 18.61 -0.57
N GLN A 143 1.60 18.34 0.38
CA GLN A 143 0.92 19.32 1.22
C GLN A 143 0.79 18.85 2.68
N THR A 144 0.34 19.75 3.56
CA THR A 144 0.28 19.53 5.02
C THR A 144 -1.01 18.86 5.50
N GLY A 145 -2.09 18.90 4.72
CA GLY A 145 -3.40 18.32 5.07
C GLY A 145 -3.66 16.95 4.44
N ALA A 146 -4.47 16.11 5.10
CA ALA A 146 -4.73 14.72 4.70
C ALA A 146 -5.58 14.57 3.41
N THR A 147 -6.45 15.54 3.09
CA THR A 147 -7.36 15.47 1.93
C THR A 147 -7.27 16.68 1.00
N GLU A 148 -6.52 17.73 1.38
CA GLU A 148 -6.50 19.03 0.70
C GLU A 148 -5.88 18.97 -0.72
N ASN A 149 -5.33 17.82 -1.11
CA ASN A 149 -4.59 17.64 -2.35
C ASN A 149 -5.08 16.45 -3.20
N LEU A 150 -6.22 15.84 -2.85
CA LEU A 150 -6.83 14.84 -3.73
C LEU A 150 -7.41 15.55 -4.96
N ARG A 151 -6.74 15.35 -6.09
CA ARG A 151 -7.08 15.89 -7.40
C ARG A 151 -7.78 14.82 -8.23
N PRO A 152 -8.41 15.19 -9.36
CA PRO A 152 -8.79 14.21 -10.37
C PRO A 152 -7.62 13.27 -10.68
N LEU A 153 -7.89 11.97 -10.76
CA LEU A 153 -6.87 10.93 -10.92
C LEU A 153 -5.89 11.21 -12.07
N HIS A 154 -6.35 11.78 -13.19
CA HIS A 154 -5.48 12.11 -14.32
C HIS A 154 -4.38 13.12 -13.95
N GLU A 155 -4.68 14.12 -13.12
CA GLU A 155 -3.69 15.10 -12.63
C GLU A 155 -2.70 14.45 -11.66
N VAL A 156 -3.18 13.51 -10.84
CA VAL A 156 -2.35 12.75 -9.89
C VAL A 156 -1.33 11.90 -10.63
N ILE A 157 -1.77 11.15 -11.66
CA ILE A 157 -0.90 10.32 -12.50
C ILE A 157 0.09 11.17 -13.28
N GLU A 158 -0.35 12.31 -13.83
CA GLU A 158 0.54 13.23 -14.56
C GLU A 158 1.64 13.79 -13.63
N LEU A 159 1.27 14.24 -12.43
CA LEU A 159 2.24 14.71 -11.43
C LEU A 159 3.23 13.61 -11.06
N TYR A 160 2.74 12.40 -10.78
CA TYR A 160 3.59 11.26 -10.44
C TYR A 160 4.60 10.95 -11.55
N SER A 161 4.14 10.92 -12.80
CA SER A 161 4.98 10.69 -13.99
C SER A 161 6.04 11.79 -14.19
N GLN A 162 5.71 13.05 -13.88
CA GLN A 162 6.67 14.16 -13.96
C GLN A 162 7.76 14.07 -12.89
N LEU A 163 7.37 13.69 -11.66
CA LEU A 163 8.31 13.52 -10.56
C LEU A 163 9.25 12.32 -10.78
N GLU A 164 8.71 11.21 -11.30
CA GLU A 164 9.50 10.00 -11.61
C GLU A 164 10.58 10.30 -12.65
N LYS A 165 10.22 10.96 -13.77
CA LYS A 165 11.17 11.35 -14.82
C LYS A 165 12.27 12.27 -14.33
N SER A 166 12.00 13.05 -13.27
CA SER A 166 12.95 13.99 -12.68
C SER A 166 13.90 13.33 -11.67
N ASN A 167 13.62 12.09 -11.25
CA ASN A 167 14.38 11.35 -10.24
C ASN A 167 14.47 9.85 -10.59
N PRO A 168 15.09 9.48 -11.74
CA PRO A 168 15.26 8.08 -12.09
C PRO A 168 16.14 7.36 -11.05
N GLN A 169 15.78 6.10 -10.73
CA GLN A 169 16.55 5.23 -9.84
C GLN A 169 17.95 4.90 -10.38
#